data_AF-A0A9P6EHR4-F1
#
_entry.id   AF-A0A9P6EHR4-F1
#
_cell.length_a   1.000
_cell.length_b   1.000
_cell.length_c   1.000
_cell.angle_alpha   90.00
_cell.angle_beta   90.00
_cell.angle_gamma   90.00
#
_symmetry.space_group_name_H-M   'P 1'
#
loop_
_entity.id
_entity.type
_entity.pdbx_description
1 polymer ?
#
loop_
_entity_poly.entity_id
_entity_poly.type
_entity_poly.pdbx_seq_one_letter_code
_entity_poly.pdbx_strand_id
1 'polypeptide(L)'
;MASTTTLLQDILPGPGFPQSINITRTTAIHADEAAAKLLASCEGSPAIGIAYHISKRGKVDFVCLATCSSACLIKFSKPGQISTKGMFASLLASNGKHGQLSEKSNATTHQTILVGFQMARIAVQVNHVTKQAVRGVDLTRLFTSDARDSPADIIHKRLFSAVDSWKVAQLWIGEDDSVSRDLPLQAWLAACIGLRHKDKLASSHLINTDHLHFLVSF
;
A
#
# COMPACT_ATOMS: atom_id res chain seq x y z
N MET A 1 -0.92 2.93 -21.29
CA MET A 1 -1.28 4.31 -20.93
C MET A 1 -1.94 4.30 -19.56
N ALA A 2 -1.53 5.21 -18.68
CA ALA A 2 -2.16 5.39 -17.37
C ALA A 2 -3.33 6.38 -17.47
N SER A 3 -4.40 6.15 -16.71
CA SER A 3 -5.51 7.09 -16.56
C SER A 3 -5.62 7.55 -15.11
N THR A 4 -5.94 8.82 -14.89
CA THR A 4 -6.12 9.36 -13.54
C THR A 4 -7.58 9.72 -13.33
N THR A 5 -8.14 9.31 -12.20
CA THR A 5 -9.49 9.71 -11.77
C THR A 5 -9.46 10.12 -10.32
N THR A 6 -10.38 11.00 -9.94
CA THR A 6 -10.58 11.38 -8.55
C THR A 6 -11.63 10.47 -7.92
N LEU A 7 -11.31 9.88 -6.77
CA LEU A 7 -12.27 9.16 -5.92
C LEU A 7 -12.64 10.02 -4.73
N LEU A 8 -13.93 10.22 -4.50
CA LEU A 8 -14.42 10.83 -3.27
C LEU A 8 -14.41 9.78 -2.16
N GLN A 9 -13.70 10.04 -1.08
CA GLN A 9 -13.73 9.17 0.10
C GLN A 9 -14.86 9.64 1.02
N ASP A 10 -15.74 8.73 1.40
CA ASP A 10 -16.88 8.97 2.28
C ASP A 10 -16.73 8.23 3.63
N ILE A 11 -15.49 7.93 4.00
CA ILE A 11 -15.14 7.07 5.14
C ILE A 11 -14.72 7.91 6.34
N LEU A 12 -13.75 8.81 6.17
CA LEU A 12 -13.23 9.65 7.24
C LEU A 12 -13.80 11.06 7.13
N PRO A 13 -14.74 11.46 8.00
CA PRO A 13 -15.25 12.81 8.00
C PRO A 13 -14.25 13.76 8.65
N GLY A 14 -14.11 14.97 8.09
CA GLY A 14 -13.39 16.07 8.73
C GLY A 14 -12.19 16.61 7.94
N PRO A 15 -11.67 17.77 8.37
CA PRO A 15 -10.66 18.53 7.61
C PRO A 15 -9.25 17.91 7.65
N GLY A 16 -9.00 16.94 8.54
CA GLY A 16 -7.69 16.29 8.68
C GLY A 16 -7.39 15.23 7.63
N PHE A 17 -8.36 14.89 6.77
CA PHE A 17 -8.23 13.90 5.71
C PHE A 17 -8.76 14.47 4.41
N PRO A 18 -8.09 14.25 3.26
CA PRO A 18 -8.61 14.72 1.99
C PRO A 18 -9.92 14.00 1.69
N GLN A 19 -10.92 14.77 1.23
CA GLN A 19 -12.22 14.23 0.81
C GLN A 19 -12.15 13.59 -0.58
N SER A 20 -11.04 13.80 -1.29
CA SER A 20 -10.79 13.24 -2.61
C SER A 20 -9.38 12.68 -2.72
N ILE A 21 -9.24 11.55 -3.40
CA ILE A 21 -7.98 10.84 -3.62
C ILE A 21 -7.77 10.71 -5.12
N ASN A 22 -6.61 11.11 -5.61
CA ASN A 22 -6.28 10.93 -7.02
C ASN A 22 -5.77 9.51 -7.25
N ILE A 23 -6.48 8.74 -8.09
CA ILE A 23 -6.16 7.37 -8.42
C ILE A 23 -5.58 7.31 -9.83
N THR A 24 -4.31 6.96 -9.95
CA THR A 24 -3.69 6.58 -11.22
C THR A 24 -3.88 5.09 -11.46
N ARG A 25 -4.67 4.74 -12.48
CA ARG A 25 -4.85 3.37 -12.94
C ARG A 25 -3.86 3.04 -14.04
N THR A 26 -3.23 1.89 -13.92
CA THR A 26 -2.19 1.48 -14.85
C THR A 26 -2.06 -0.04 -14.93
N THR A 27 -1.21 -0.53 -15.83
CA THR A 27 -0.85 -1.95 -15.93
C THR A 27 0.55 -2.17 -15.35
N ALA A 28 0.88 -3.43 -15.05
CA ALA A 28 2.20 -3.81 -14.52
C ALA A 28 3.39 -3.29 -15.35
N ILE A 29 3.22 -3.14 -16.67
CA ILE A 29 4.25 -2.61 -17.60
C ILE A 29 4.64 -1.18 -17.24
N HIS A 30 3.70 -0.40 -16.70
CA HIS A 30 3.89 1.01 -16.33
C HIS A 30 3.95 1.20 -14.80
N ALA A 31 4.18 0.13 -14.04
CA ALA A 31 4.21 0.18 -12.58
C ALA A 31 5.30 1.12 -12.06
N ASP A 32 6.47 1.14 -12.72
CA ASP A 32 7.60 1.98 -12.32
C ASP A 32 7.32 3.48 -12.47
N GLU A 33 6.75 3.88 -13.61
CA GLU A 33 6.35 5.27 -13.85
C GLU A 33 5.32 5.71 -12.82
N ALA A 34 4.35 4.84 -12.50
CA ALA A 34 3.31 5.15 -11.56
C ALA A 34 3.82 5.21 -10.11
N ALA A 35 4.75 4.32 -9.72
CA ALA A 35 5.43 4.38 -8.43
C ALA A 35 6.28 5.65 -8.28
N ALA A 36 6.99 6.07 -9.34
CA ALA A 36 7.75 7.30 -9.35
C ALA A 36 6.84 8.53 -9.18
N LYS A 37 5.71 8.59 -9.88
CA LYS A 37 4.71 9.67 -9.71
C LYS A 37 4.12 9.68 -8.29
N LEU A 38 3.81 8.51 -7.74
CA LEU A 38 3.31 8.38 -6.37
C LEU A 38 4.32 8.93 -5.36
N LEU A 39 5.60 8.55 -5.49
CA LEU A 39 6.69 9.03 -4.64
C LEU A 39 6.96 10.53 -4.80
N ALA A 40 6.87 11.07 -6.01
CA ALA A 40 7.00 12.51 -6.23
C ALA A 40 5.88 13.32 -5.56
N SER A 41 4.68 12.74 -5.42
CA SER A 41 3.57 13.34 -4.66
C SER A 41 3.65 13.10 -3.13
N CYS A 42 4.64 12.31 -2.70
CA CYS A 42 4.83 11.92 -1.32
C CYS A 42 5.72 12.98 -0.63
N GLU A 43 5.17 14.13 -0.28
CA GLU A 43 5.88 15.22 0.43
C GLU A 43 6.28 14.78 1.85
N GLY A 44 7.34 13.98 1.97
CA GLY A 44 7.87 13.53 3.26
C GLY A 44 6.96 12.58 4.05
N SER A 45 5.95 11.96 3.42
CA SER A 45 5.14 10.96 4.12
C SER A 45 6.00 9.73 4.43
N PRO A 46 6.13 9.34 5.72
CA PRO A 46 6.96 8.22 6.13
C PRO A 46 6.34 6.86 5.78
N ALA A 47 5.09 6.86 5.28
CA ALA A 47 4.33 5.66 5.03
C ALA A 47 3.72 5.67 3.62
N ILE A 48 3.84 4.54 2.93
CA ILE A 48 3.07 4.20 1.74
C ILE A 48 2.22 2.99 2.09
N GLY A 49 0.91 3.14 1.96
CA GLY A 49 -0.02 2.04 2.15
C GLY A 49 -0.02 1.08 0.98
N ILE A 50 -0.22 -0.20 1.25
CA ILE A 50 -0.37 -1.25 0.23
C ILE A 50 -1.59 -2.11 0.49
N ALA A 51 -2.27 -2.48 -0.59
CA ALA A 51 -3.32 -3.49 -0.60
C ALA A 51 -3.24 -4.31 -1.91
N TYR A 52 -3.86 -5.48 -1.93
CA TYR A 52 -3.96 -6.31 -3.13
C TYR A 52 -5.33 -6.97 -3.24
N HIS A 53 -5.72 -7.32 -4.47
CA HIS A 53 -6.95 -8.06 -4.76
C HIS A 53 -6.63 -9.42 -5.36
N ILE A 54 -7.47 -10.43 -5.06
CA ILE A 54 -7.42 -11.75 -5.68
C ILE A 54 -8.69 -11.93 -6.49
N SER A 55 -8.55 -12.08 -7.81
CA SER A 55 -9.67 -12.42 -8.69
C SER A 55 -10.40 -13.70 -8.26
N LYS A 56 -11.63 -13.90 -8.76
CA LYS A 56 -12.39 -15.17 -8.66
C LYS A 56 -11.60 -16.42 -9.09
N ARG A 57 -10.51 -16.26 -9.86
CA ARG A 57 -9.62 -17.36 -10.29
C ARG A 57 -8.49 -17.65 -9.30
N GLY A 58 -8.50 -17.04 -8.11
CA GLY A 58 -7.45 -17.21 -7.11
C GLY A 58 -6.13 -16.54 -7.45
N LYS A 59 -6.11 -15.61 -8.43
CA LYS A 59 -4.90 -14.91 -8.87
C LYS A 59 -4.92 -13.46 -8.47
N VAL A 60 -3.77 -12.94 -8.03
CA VAL A 60 -3.59 -11.50 -7.82
C VAL A 60 -3.68 -10.79 -9.17
N ASP A 61 -4.68 -9.95 -9.33
CA ASP A 61 -4.96 -9.18 -10.54
C ASP A 61 -4.80 -7.67 -10.31
N PHE A 62 -4.83 -7.21 -9.06
CA PHE A 62 -4.52 -5.83 -8.70
C PHE A 62 -3.62 -5.73 -7.47
N VAL A 63 -2.69 -4.77 -7.53
CA VAL A 63 -1.97 -4.24 -6.36
C VAL A 63 -2.21 -2.74 -6.33
N CYS A 64 -2.48 -2.20 -5.15
CA CYS A 64 -2.60 -0.76 -4.95
C CYS A 64 -1.56 -0.25 -3.96
N LEU A 65 -0.95 0.89 -4.30
CA LEU A 65 -0.06 1.65 -3.45
C LEU A 65 -0.67 3.03 -3.21
N ALA A 66 -0.61 3.57 -2.00
CA ALA A 66 -1.21 4.86 -1.70
C ALA A 66 -0.37 5.71 -0.74
N THR A 67 -0.42 7.01 -0.93
CA THR A 67 -0.11 8.03 0.06
C THR A 67 -1.41 8.52 0.70
N CYS A 68 -1.37 9.57 1.52
CA CYS A 68 -2.59 10.20 2.03
C CYS A 68 -3.36 11.01 0.97
N SER A 69 -2.76 11.38 -0.17
CA SER A 69 -3.37 12.26 -1.19
C SER A 69 -3.57 11.58 -2.55
N SER A 70 -2.87 10.48 -2.80
CA SER A 70 -2.82 9.81 -4.10
C SER A 70 -2.74 8.29 -3.94
N ALA A 71 -3.22 7.56 -4.94
CA ALA A 71 -3.11 6.13 -5.03
C ALA A 71 -2.77 5.69 -6.46
N CYS A 72 -2.06 4.58 -6.59
CA CYS A 72 -1.81 3.92 -7.84
C CYS A 72 -2.41 2.52 -7.81
N LEU A 73 -3.34 2.24 -8.72
CA LEU A 73 -3.95 0.93 -8.91
C LEU A 73 -3.33 0.24 -10.12
N ILE A 74 -2.59 -0.84 -9.88
CA ILE A 74 -1.78 -1.55 -10.88
C ILE A 74 -2.45 -2.87 -11.20
N LYS A 75 -2.85 -3.04 -12.47
CA LYS A 75 -3.42 -4.29 -12.98
C LYS A 75 -2.33 -5.26 -13.46
N PHE A 76 -2.44 -6.51 -13.05
CA PHE A 76 -1.59 -7.62 -13.44
C PHE A 76 -2.34 -8.56 -14.38
N SER A 77 -1.82 -8.70 -15.60
CA SER A 77 -2.37 -9.65 -16.57
C SER A 77 -1.63 -11.00 -16.55
N LYS A 78 -0.33 -10.98 -16.23
CA LYS A 78 0.50 -12.19 -16.08
C LYS A 78 1.52 -11.98 -14.93
N PRO A 79 1.93 -13.05 -14.23
CA PRO A 79 3.02 -13.00 -13.26
C PRO A 79 4.34 -12.54 -13.92
N GLY A 80 5.19 -11.83 -13.18
CA GLY A 80 6.54 -11.46 -13.61
C GLY A 80 6.62 -10.36 -14.68
N GLN A 81 5.53 -9.62 -14.94
CA GLN A 81 5.49 -8.54 -15.95
C GLN A 81 6.17 -7.23 -15.53
N ILE A 82 6.87 -7.20 -14.39
CA ILE A 82 7.49 -5.97 -13.88
C ILE A 82 9.01 -6.03 -14.04
N SER A 83 9.60 -4.86 -14.27
CA SER A 83 11.05 -4.66 -14.19
C SER A 83 11.59 -4.99 -12.80
N THR A 84 12.64 -5.81 -12.74
CA THR A 84 13.31 -6.18 -11.47
C THR A 84 14.13 -5.05 -10.86
N LYS A 85 14.39 -3.97 -11.61
CA LYS A 85 15.27 -2.86 -11.19
C LYS A 85 14.57 -1.51 -11.15
N GLY A 86 13.25 -1.50 -11.29
CA GLY A 86 12.49 -0.27 -11.38
C GLY A 86 12.12 0.34 -10.03
N MET A 87 11.52 1.53 -10.07
CA MET A 87 11.06 2.26 -8.89
C MET A 87 10.02 1.46 -8.09
N PHE A 88 9.16 0.70 -8.77
CA PHE A 88 8.15 -0.12 -8.10
C PHE A 88 8.79 -1.27 -7.31
N ALA A 89 9.71 -2.01 -7.93
CA ALA A 89 10.47 -3.07 -7.26
C ALA A 89 11.26 -2.52 -6.07
N SER A 90 11.90 -1.36 -6.26
CA SER A 90 12.67 -0.69 -5.21
C SER A 90 11.78 -0.26 -4.05
N LEU A 91 10.57 0.23 -4.33
CA LEU A 91 9.60 0.62 -3.30
C LEU A 91 9.13 -0.59 -2.49
N LEU A 92 8.84 -1.71 -3.15
CA LEU A 92 8.44 -2.96 -2.49
C LEU A 92 9.55 -3.52 -1.58
N ALA A 93 10.80 -3.49 -2.02
CA ALA A 93 11.94 -4.00 -1.26
C ALA A 93 12.50 -3.01 -0.23
N SER A 94 11.96 -1.79 -0.18
CA SER A 94 12.45 -0.72 0.69
C SER A 94 12.34 -1.10 2.16
N ASN A 95 13.44 -0.91 2.92
CA ASN A 95 13.43 -0.92 4.38
C ASN A 95 13.24 0.49 4.96
N GLY A 96 12.67 1.39 4.16
CA GLY A 96 12.60 2.79 4.48
C GLY A 96 13.66 3.65 3.81
N LYS A 97 14.82 3.14 3.39
CA LYS A 97 15.96 3.98 2.97
C LYS A 97 15.84 4.63 1.59
N HIS A 98 14.63 4.89 1.08
CA HIS A 98 14.44 5.69 -0.13
C HIS A 98 14.54 7.19 0.17
N GLY A 99 15.77 7.67 0.32
CA GLY A 99 16.03 9.08 0.07
C GLY A 99 16.77 9.23 -1.24
N GLN A 100 16.16 10.06 -2.07
CA GLN A 100 16.65 10.70 -3.28
C GLN A 100 18.04 10.29 -3.78
N LEU A 101 18.05 9.86 -5.04
CA LEU A 101 19.13 9.83 -6.02
C LEU A 101 19.85 11.20 -6.24
N SER A 102 20.11 11.98 -5.20
CA SER A 102 20.89 13.21 -5.30
C SER A 102 22.07 13.13 -4.35
N GLU A 103 23.21 12.67 -4.87
CA GLU A 103 24.52 12.71 -4.21
C GLU A 103 25.02 14.15 -3.90
N LYS A 104 24.17 15.18 -4.03
CA LYS A 104 24.58 16.60 -4.02
C LYS A 104 23.82 17.52 -3.09
N SER A 105 22.89 17.05 -2.26
CA SER A 105 22.25 17.90 -1.26
C SER A 105 22.24 17.24 0.11
N ASN A 106 22.50 18.04 1.15
CA ASN A 106 22.29 17.71 2.57
C ASN A 106 20.79 17.50 2.90
N ALA A 107 20.03 16.89 1.99
CA ALA A 107 18.62 16.60 2.14
C ALA A 107 18.47 15.39 3.06
N THR A 108 17.78 15.59 4.17
CA THR A 108 17.37 14.51 5.07
C THR A 108 16.68 13.41 4.28
N THR A 109 17.30 12.24 4.25
CA THR A 109 16.80 11.01 3.60
C THR A 109 15.45 10.66 4.24
N HIS A 110 14.33 11.03 3.62
CA HIS A 110 13.02 10.72 4.18
C HIS A 110 12.76 9.22 4.09
N GLN A 111 12.59 8.59 5.26
CA GLN A 111 12.46 7.15 5.34
C GLN A 111 11.01 6.74 5.01
N THR A 112 10.78 6.13 3.83
CA THR A 112 9.43 5.71 3.40
C THR A 112 9.21 4.21 3.57
N ILE A 113 8.29 3.84 4.46
CA ILE A 113 8.00 2.47 4.86
C ILE A 113 6.68 2.01 4.23
N LEU A 114 6.67 0.79 3.69
CA LEU A 114 5.45 0.16 3.21
C LEU A 114 4.62 -0.35 4.38
N VAL A 115 3.32 -0.05 4.41
CA VAL A 115 2.41 -0.44 5.50
C VAL A 115 1.14 -1.06 4.96
N GLY A 116 0.62 -2.08 5.63
CA GLY A 116 -0.63 -2.72 5.23
C GLY A 116 -1.27 -3.50 6.35
N PHE A 117 -2.55 -3.84 6.20
CA PHE A 117 -3.24 -4.75 7.11
C PHE A 117 -3.00 -6.19 6.67
N GLN A 118 -2.60 -7.07 7.59
CA GLN A 118 -2.20 -8.45 7.27
C GLN A 118 -1.00 -8.48 6.30
N MET A 119 -0.01 -7.63 6.55
CA MET A 119 1.13 -7.41 5.65
C MET A 119 1.88 -8.71 5.31
N ALA A 120 1.85 -9.74 6.17
CA ALA A 120 2.46 -11.03 5.85
C ALA A 120 1.80 -11.68 4.62
N ARG A 121 0.47 -11.62 4.57
CA ARG A 121 -0.32 -12.13 3.44
C ARG A 121 -0.10 -11.27 2.20
N ILE A 122 -0.12 -9.94 2.35
CA ILE A 122 0.17 -9.00 1.25
C ILE A 122 1.55 -9.31 0.66
N ALA A 123 2.58 -9.41 1.51
CA ALA A 123 3.96 -9.58 1.07
C ALA A 123 4.15 -10.88 0.28
N VAL A 124 3.56 -12.00 0.73
CA VAL A 124 3.61 -13.29 0.02
C VAL A 124 2.91 -13.19 -1.34
N GLN A 125 1.70 -12.63 -1.39
CA GLN A 125 0.88 -12.56 -2.60
C GLN A 125 1.47 -11.60 -3.64
N VAL A 126 1.93 -10.43 -3.19
CA VAL A 126 2.61 -9.45 -4.04
C VAL A 126 3.96 -10.00 -4.51
N ASN A 127 4.77 -10.63 -3.65
CA ASN A 127 6.00 -11.29 -4.10
C ASN A 127 5.69 -12.36 -5.16
N HIS A 128 4.67 -13.19 -4.95
CA HIS A 128 4.32 -14.24 -5.90
C HIS A 128 4.02 -13.71 -7.31
N VAL A 129 3.25 -12.63 -7.45
CA VAL A 129 2.88 -12.06 -8.76
C VAL A 129 3.97 -11.19 -9.36
N THR A 130 4.74 -10.47 -8.54
CA THR A 130 5.75 -9.50 -8.98
C THR A 130 7.15 -10.09 -9.13
N LYS A 131 7.41 -11.23 -8.46
CA LYS A 131 8.73 -11.82 -8.22
C LYS A 131 9.72 -10.87 -7.55
N GLN A 132 9.22 -9.86 -6.84
CA GLN A 132 10.02 -8.90 -6.09
C GLN A 132 9.92 -9.19 -4.60
N ALA A 133 11.03 -8.96 -3.89
CA ALA A 133 10.98 -8.89 -2.44
C ALA A 133 10.02 -7.78 -2.00
N VAL A 134 9.24 -8.08 -0.96
CA VAL A 134 8.28 -7.15 -0.35
C VAL A 134 8.62 -7.05 1.12
N ARG A 135 8.87 -5.83 1.56
CA ARG A 135 9.17 -5.49 2.94
C ARG A 135 8.19 -4.43 3.44
N GLY A 136 7.69 -4.59 4.65
CA GLY A 136 6.75 -3.63 5.21
C GLY A 136 6.28 -3.98 6.61
N VAL A 137 5.48 -3.10 7.19
CA VAL A 137 4.95 -3.22 8.54
C VAL A 137 3.51 -3.69 8.50
N ASP A 138 3.18 -4.67 9.34
CA ASP A 138 1.81 -5.12 9.55
C ASP A 138 1.11 -4.24 10.57
N LEU A 139 0.18 -3.40 10.10
CA LEU A 139 -0.61 -2.53 10.96
C LEU A 139 -1.50 -3.31 11.92
N THR A 140 -1.94 -4.51 11.54
CA THR A 140 -2.70 -5.39 12.45
C THR A 140 -1.80 -5.77 13.63
N ARG A 141 -0.61 -6.31 13.37
CA ARG A 141 0.31 -6.68 14.47
C ARG A 141 0.83 -5.48 15.26
N LEU A 142 1.00 -4.33 14.63
CA LEU A 142 1.52 -3.13 15.30
C LEU A 142 0.55 -2.56 16.33
N PHE A 143 -0.76 -2.63 16.06
CA PHE A 143 -1.77 -1.94 16.86
C PHE A 143 -2.65 -2.84 17.71
N THR A 144 -2.61 -4.16 17.48
CA THR A 144 -3.44 -5.11 18.20
C THR A 144 -2.61 -5.97 19.16
N SER A 145 -3.04 -6.01 20.41
CA SER A 145 -2.64 -7.04 21.37
C SER A 145 -3.58 -8.24 21.31
N ASP A 146 -4.78 -8.05 20.75
CA ASP A 146 -5.80 -9.08 20.53
C ASP A 146 -5.84 -9.46 19.04
N ALA A 147 -5.87 -10.76 18.75
CA ALA A 147 -5.99 -11.29 17.39
C ALA A 147 -7.35 -11.00 16.75
N ARG A 148 -8.34 -10.52 17.52
CA ARG A 148 -9.71 -10.26 17.07
C ARG A 148 -9.92 -8.89 16.43
N ASP A 149 -9.04 -7.93 16.67
CA ASP A 149 -9.21 -6.57 16.15
C ASP A 149 -9.13 -6.57 14.61
N SER A 150 -10.23 -6.17 13.97
CA SER A 150 -10.33 -6.02 12.52
C SER A 150 -9.66 -4.73 12.04
N PRO A 151 -9.37 -4.57 10.73
CA PRO A 151 -8.94 -3.30 10.17
C PRO A 151 -9.87 -2.13 10.55
N ALA A 152 -11.18 -2.36 10.58
CA ALA A 152 -12.16 -1.36 11.00
C ALA A 152 -11.97 -0.93 12.46
N ASP A 153 -11.76 -1.88 13.38
CA ASP A 153 -11.51 -1.60 14.79
C ASP A 153 -10.23 -0.78 14.97
N ILE A 154 -9.17 -1.11 14.23
CA ILE A 154 -7.91 -0.37 14.28
C ILE A 154 -8.11 1.06 13.76
N ILE A 155 -8.79 1.24 12.63
CA ILE A 155 -9.06 2.56 12.05
C ILE A 155 -9.89 3.41 13.02
N HIS A 156 -10.93 2.83 13.62
CA HIS A 156 -11.75 3.50 14.63
C HIS A 156 -10.92 3.93 15.84
N LYS A 157 -10.11 3.04 16.41
CA LYS A 157 -9.31 3.32 17.62
C LYS A 157 -8.11 4.23 17.37
N ARG A 158 -7.52 4.21 16.17
CA ARG A 158 -6.20 4.82 15.89
C ARG A 158 -6.24 6.01 14.95
N LEU A 159 -7.28 6.13 14.14
CA LEU A 159 -7.40 7.16 13.12
C LEU A 159 -8.56 8.11 13.41
N PHE A 160 -9.78 7.59 13.58
CA PHE A 160 -10.94 8.44 13.83
C PHE A 160 -12.07 7.69 14.53
N SER A 161 -12.38 8.08 15.77
CA SER A 161 -13.34 7.36 16.63
C SER A 161 -14.80 7.52 16.20
N ALA A 162 -15.12 8.43 15.30
CA ALA A 162 -16.47 8.56 14.73
C ALA A 162 -16.57 7.97 13.31
N VAL A 163 -15.59 7.15 12.90
CA VAL A 163 -15.66 6.43 11.63
C VAL A 163 -16.78 5.39 11.69
N ASP A 164 -17.54 5.28 10.59
CA ASP A 164 -18.48 4.19 10.40
C ASP A 164 -17.70 2.88 10.17
N SER A 165 -17.62 2.07 11.23
CA SER A 165 -16.86 0.82 11.20
C SER A 165 -17.44 -0.21 10.23
N TRP A 166 -18.75 -0.14 9.96
CA TRP A 166 -19.39 -1.02 8.99
C TRP A 166 -18.95 -0.68 7.57
N LYS A 167 -18.98 0.60 7.19
CA LYS A 167 -18.46 1.06 5.89
C LYS A 167 -17.00 0.69 5.68
N VAL A 168 -16.18 0.82 6.74
CA VAL A 168 -14.77 0.41 6.67
C VAL A 168 -14.66 -1.10 6.47
N ALA A 169 -15.40 -1.91 7.24
CA ALA A 169 -15.37 -3.36 7.11
C ALA A 169 -15.81 -3.84 5.72
N GLN A 170 -16.79 -3.17 5.11
CA GLN A 170 -17.26 -3.49 3.75
C GLN A 170 -16.15 -3.43 2.70
N LEU A 171 -15.13 -2.57 2.89
CA LEU A 171 -14.00 -2.50 1.95
C LEU A 171 -13.25 -3.83 1.84
N TRP A 172 -13.22 -4.64 2.91
CA TRP A 172 -12.49 -5.92 2.95
C TRP A 172 -13.33 -7.13 2.52
N ILE A 173 -14.60 -6.95 2.14
CA ILE A 173 -15.46 -8.04 1.64
C ILE A 173 -14.98 -8.51 0.26
N GLY A 174 -14.45 -7.59 -0.57
CA GLY A 174 -13.75 -7.93 -1.81
C GLY A 174 -14.66 -8.34 -2.96
N GLU A 175 -15.70 -7.55 -3.25
CA GLU A 175 -16.51 -7.74 -4.44
C GLU A 175 -15.76 -7.26 -5.70
N ASP A 176 -15.69 -8.09 -6.75
CA ASP A 176 -14.95 -7.78 -7.99
C ASP A 176 -15.33 -6.42 -8.59
N ASP A 177 -16.61 -6.04 -8.51
CA ASP A 177 -17.13 -4.82 -9.13
C ASP A 177 -16.71 -3.55 -8.35
N SER A 178 -16.42 -3.69 -7.06
CA SER A 178 -16.02 -2.57 -6.19
C SER A 178 -14.51 -2.40 -6.06
N VAL A 179 -13.69 -3.33 -6.58
CA VAL A 179 -12.22 -3.33 -6.46
C VAL A 179 -11.59 -1.99 -6.85
N SER A 180 -12.11 -1.36 -7.91
CA SER A 180 -11.58 -0.10 -8.43
C SER A 180 -11.76 1.10 -7.48
N ARG A 181 -12.66 0.98 -6.50
CA ARG A 181 -12.91 1.92 -5.40
C ARG A 181 -12.26 1.42 -4.11
N ASP A 182 -12.56 0.20 -3.71
CA ASP A 182 -12.28 -0.28 -2.35
C ASP A 182 -10.79 -0.51 -2.13
N LEU A 183 -10.09 -1.06 -3.12
CA LEU A 183 -8.67 -1.38 -2.96
C LEU A 183 -7.79 -0.13 -2.77
N PRO A 184 -7.98 0.96 -3.55
CA PRO A 184 -7.38 2.25 -3.26
C PRO A 184 -7.68 2.79 -1.85
N LEU A 185 -8.92 2.65 -1.36
CA LEU A 185 -9.29 3.12 -0.03
C LEU A 185 -8.63 2.30 1.08
N GLN A 186 -8.51 0.98 0.93
CA GLN A 186 -7.77 0.14 1.87
C GLN A 186 -6.30 0.57 1.99
N ALA A 187 -5.62 0.73 0.85
CA ALA A 187 -4.23 1.19 0.81
C ALA A 187 -4.11 2.60 1.40
N TRP A 188 -5.00 3.51 1.05
CA TRP A 188 -5.03 4.88 1.58
C TRP A 188 -5.21 4.92 3.10
N LEU A 189 -6.16 4.16 3.65
CA LEU A 189 -6.37 4.05 5.10
C LEU A 189 -5.11 3.54 5.82
N ALA A 190 -4.42 2.55 5.24
CA ALA A 190 -3.15 2.08 5.77
C ALA A 190 -2.09 3.20 5.78
N ALA A 191 -1.99 3.98 4.70
CA ALA A 191 -1.08 5.12 4.62
C ALA A 191 -1.40 6.19 5.67
N CYS A 192 -2.68 6.53 5.86
CA CYS A 192 -3.12 7.50 6.86
C CYS A 192 -2.79 7.08 8.29
N ILE A 193 -2.96 5.80 8.64
CA ILE A 193 -2.51 5.27 9.94
C ILE A 193 -1.00 5.39 10.06
N GLY A 194 -0.27 4.96 9.02
CA GLY A 194 1.19 5.02 9.04
C GLY A 194 1.73 6.43 9.24
N LEU A 195 1.17 7.42 8.57
CA LEU A 195 1.51 8.83 8.73
C LEU A 195 1.28 9.31 10.18
N ARG A 196 0.12 8.98 10.76
CA ARG A 196 -0.25 9.43 12.13
C ARG A 196 0.58 8.78 13.22
N HIS A 197 1.15 7.60 12.96
CA HIS A 197 1.90 6.80 13.94
C HIS A 197 3.35 6.54 13.49
N LYS A 198 3.96 7.52 12.81
CA LYS A 198 5.32 7.42 12.25
C LYS A 198 6.38 6.93 13.24
N ASP A 199 6.30 7.35 14.50
CA ASP A 199 7.28 6.99 15.53
C ASP A 199 7.22 5.49 15.88
N LYS A 200 6.02 4.91 15.80
CA LYS A 200 5.84 3.45 15.99
C LYS A 200 6.31 2.67 14.78
N LEU A 201 6.17 3.21 13.56
CA LEU A 201 6.71 2.56 12.37
C LEU A 201 8.22 2.44 12.42
N ALA A 202 8.92 3.50 12.85
CA ALA A 202 10.37 3.54 12.93
C ALA A 202 10.97 2.46 13.87
N SER A 203 10.22 2.02 14.87
CA SER A 203 10.62 1.00 15.86
C SER A 203 10.01 -0.39 15.60
N SER A 204 9.20 -0.54 14.55
CA SER A 204 8.45 -1.77 14.30
C SER A 204 9.26 -2.85 13.56
N HIS A 205 8.87 -4.11 13.75
CA HIS A 205 9.44 -5.23 13.00
C HIS A 205 8.90 -5.25 11.56
N LEU A 206 9.83 -5.32 10.60
CA LEU A 206 9.51 -5.46 9.18
C LEU A 206 9.26 -6.93 8.84
N ILE A 207 8.15 -7.20 8.16
CA ILE A 207 7.99 -8.41 7.36
C ILE A 207 8.92 -8.31 6.17
N ASN A 208 9.54 -9.43 5.79
CA ASN A 208 10.48 -9.49 4.68
C ASN A 208 10.31 -10.80 3.91
N THR A 209 10.19 -10.72 2.59
CA THR A 209 10.10 -11.89 1.71
C THR A 209 11.36 -12.18 0.90
N ASP A 210 12.50 -11.57 1.21
CA ASP A 210 13.79 -11.87 0.54
C ASP A 210 14.13 -13.38 0.54
N HIS A 211 13.77 -14.07 1.62
CA HIS A 211 14.08 -15.49 1.82
C HIS A 211 13.08 -16.43 1.12
N LEU A 212 11.99 -15.89 0.55
CA LEU A 212 11.04 -16.67 -0.24
C LEU A 212 11.64 -16.90 -1.63
N HIS A 213 12.56 -17.85 -1.73
CA HIS A 213 12.97 -18.42 -3.00
C HIS A 213 11.83 -19.31 -3.49
N PHE A 214 10.94 -18.78 -4.31
CA PHE A 214 10.04 -19.62 -5.09
C PHE A 214 10.90 -20.44 -6.05
N LEU A 215 11.15 -21.71 -5.70
CA LEU A 215 11.68 -22.70 -6.63
C LEU A 215 10.71 -22.77 -7.80
N VAL A 216 11.11 -22.14 -8.92
CA VAL A 216 10.34 -22.18 -10.16
C VAL A 216 10.52 -23.57 -10.75
N SER A 217 9.62 -24.48 -10.43
CA SER A 217 9.42 -25.70 -11.22
C SER A 217 8.54 -25.32 -12.43
N PHE A 218 9.05 -25.62 -13.62
CA PHE A 218 8.54 -25.25 -14.94
C PHE A 218 7.10 -25.71 -15.21
#